data_AF-A0A9D8XHB0-F1
#
_entry.id   AF-A0A9D8XHB0-F1
#
_cell.length_a   1.000
_cell.length_b   1.000
_cell.length_c   1.000
_cell.angle_alpha   90.00
_cell.angle_beta   90.00
_cell.angle_gamma   90.00
#
_symmetry.space_group_name_H-M   'P 1'
#
loop_
_entity.id
_entity.type
_entity.pdbx_description
1 polymer ?
#
loop_
_entity_poly.entity_id
_entity_poly.type
_entity_poly.pdbx_seq_one_letter_code
_entity_poly.pdbx_strand_id
1 'polypeptide(L)' 'MEKHATKFTLERNRIGELFNAFPELNVRQVARAMGINETLMQQYVNGAKKPTYERRMEIERYIHKLGRRLTEVTLE' A
#
# COMPACT_ATOMS: atom_id res chain seq x y z
N MET A 1 29.20 -20.03 -7.48
CA MET A 1 29.31 -18.58 -7.70
C MET A 1 28.27 -17.89 -6.84
N GLU A 2 28.70 -17.50 -5.65
CA GLU A 2 27.94 -16.73 -4.67
C GLU A 2 27.64 -15.30 -5.16
N LYS A 3 26.82 -14.59 -4.38
CA LYS A 3 26.59 -13.12 -4.28
C LYS A 3 25.21 -12.73 -4.85
N HIS A 4 24.15 -12.53 -4.07
CA HIS A 4 24.07 -11.78 -2.83
C HIS A 4 23.02 -12.38 -1.90
N ALA A 5 23.47 -12.84 -0.74
CA ALA A 5 22.61 -13.03 0.42
C ALA A 5 21.96 -11.68 0.77
N THR A 6 20.65 -11.55 0.54
CA THR A 6 19.86 -10.42 1.03
C THR A 6 19.73 -10.55 2.53
N LYS A 7 20.75 -10.07 3.25
CA LYS A 7 20.62 -9.65 4.64
C LYS A 7 19.67 -8.45 4.67
N PHE A 8 18.37 -8.72 4.79
CA PHE A 8 17.42 -7.78 5.36
C PHE A 8 16.69 -8.52 6.47
N THR A 9 16.90 -8.08 7.70
CA THR A 9 15.99 -8.33 8.80
C THR A 9 14.57 -8.04 8.28
N LEU A 10 13.73 -9.07 8.17
CA LEU A 10 12.35 -8.97 7.64
C LEU A 10 11.49 -8.10 8.57
N GLU A 11 11.64 -6.79 8.51
CA GLU A 11 10.55 -5.91 8.93
C GLU A 11 9.40 -6.14 7.95
N ARG A 12 8.31 -6.73 8.44
CA ARG A 12 7.11 -7.02 7.62
C ARG A 12 6.59 -5.74 6.97
N ASN A 13 6.64 -5.68 5.64
CA ASN A 13 6.07 -4.57 4.87
C ASN A 13 4.55 -4.74 4.74
N ARG A 14 3.82 -4.25 5.72
CA ARG A 14 2.35 -4.34 5.76
C ARG A 14 1.65 -3.69 4.57
N ILE A 15 2.22 -2.63 3.99
CA ILE A 15 1.63 -1.97 2.82
C ILE A 15 1.81 -2.86 1.59
N GLY A 16 2.98 -3.46 1.41
CA GLY A 16 3.21 -4.46 0.37
C GLY A 16 2.28 -5.67 0.51
N GLU A 17 2.14 -6.19 1.73
CA GLU A 17 1.21 -7.30 2.04
C GLU A 17 -0.24 -6.94 1.68
N LEU A 18 -0.70 -5.72 1.97
CA LEU A 18 -2.03 -5.25 1.60
C LEU A 18 -2.27 -5.31 0.08
N PHE A 19 -1.40 -4.70 -0.71
CA PHE A 19 -1.59 -4.67 -2.18
C PHE A 19 -1.37 -6.04 -2.84
N ASN A 20 -0.60 -6.93 -2.21
CA ASN A 20 -0.51 -8.33 -2.65
C ASN A 20 -1.78 -9.11 -2.32
N ALA A 21 -2.44 -8.83 -1.19
CA ALA A 21 -3.68 -9.50 -0.79
C ALA A 21 -4.91 -9.04 -1.60
N PHE A 22 -4.86 -7.82 -2.14
CA PHE A 22 -5.96 -7.22 -2.91
C PHE A 22 -5.45 -6.74 -4.29
N PRO A 23 -5.20 -7.65 -5.25
CA PRO A 23 -4.70 -7.30 -6.58
C PRO A 23 -5.68 -6.42 -7.40
N GLU A 24 -6.94 -6.35 -7.00
CA GLU A 24 -7.95 -5.46 -7.57
C GLU A 24 -7.67 -3.98 -7.25
N LEU A 25 -6.85 -3.69 -6.24
CA LEU A 25 -6.46 -2.34 -5.87
C LEU A 25 -5.26 -1.85 -6.68
N ASN A 26 -5.50 -0.87 -7.54
CA ASN A 26 -4.42 -0.21 -8.27
C ASN A 26 -3.66 0.79 -7.37
N VAL A 27 -2.39 0.49 -7.07
CA VAL A 27 -1.49 1.32 -6.23
C VAL A 27 -1.47 2.78 -6.67
N ARG A 28 -1.38 3.05 -7.97
CA ARG A 28 -1.30 4.42 -8.52
C ARG A 28 -2.61 5.18 -8.33
N GLN A 29 -3.75 4.52 -8.54
CA GLN A 29 -5.06 5.15 -8.34
C GLN A 29 -5.33 5.45 -6.86
N VAL A 30 -4.96 4.54 -5.96
CA VAL A 30 -5.02 4.77 -4.51
C VAL A 30 -4.15 5.97 -4.13
N ALA A 31 -2.91 6.04 -4.62
CA ALA A 31 -2.01 7.16 -4.36
C ALA A 31 -2.63 8.50 -4.82
N ARG A 32 -3.15 8.58 -6.06
CA ARG A 32 -3.82 9.76 -6.59
C ARG A 32 -4.99 10.20 -5.72
N ALA A 33 -5.87 9.26 -5.37
CA ALA A 33 -7.07 9.55 -4.58
C ALA A 33 -6.74 10.00 -3.14
N MET A 34 -5.57 9.63 -2.63
CA MET A 34 -5.04 10.11 -1.36
C MET A 34 -4.25 11.42 -1.46
N GLY A 35 -3.98 11.93 -2.67
CA GLY A 35 -3.05 13.05 -2.87
C GLY A 35 -1.58 12.70 -2.57
N ILE A 36 -1.23 11.41 -2.60
CA ILE A 36 0.14 10.93 -2.41
C ILE A 36 0.81 10.76 -3.77
N ASN A 37 2.08 11.16 -3.87
CA ASN A 37 2.88 10.90 -5.06
C ASN A 37 2.94 9.39 -5.38
N GLU A 38 2.62 9.01 -6.62
CA GLU A 38 2.54 7.62 -7.06
C GLU A 38 3.87 6.86 -6.86
N THR A 39 4.99 7.49 -7.18
CA THR A 39 6.32 6.90 -7.01
C THR A 39 6.64 6.66 -5.54
N LEU A 40 6.26 7.60 -4.66
CA LEU A 40 6.42 7.43 -3.22
C LEU A 40 5.57 6.28 -2.69
N MET A 41 4.31 6.16 -3.14
CA MET A 41 3.46 5.04 -2.76
C MET A 41 4.06 3.71 -3.24
N GLN A 42 4.57 3.66 -4.47
CA GLN A 42 5.25 2.45 -4.99
C GLN A 42 6.51 2.10 -4.19
N GLN A 43 7.26 3.09 -3.73
CA GLN A 43 8.40 2.88 -2.82
C GLN A 43 7.97 2.31 -1.47
N TYR A 44 6.79 2.68 -0.95
CA TYR A 44 6.21 2.04 0.23
C TYR A 44 5.80 0.59 -0.04
N VAL A 45 5.10 0.32 -1.14
CA VAL A 45 4.69 -1.04 -1.53
C VAL A 45 5.90 -1.97 -1.69
N ASN A 46 6.98 -1.47 -2.28
CA ASN A 46 8.19 -2.27 -2.51
C ASN A 46 9.14 -2.32 -1.29
N GLY A 47 8.83 -1.60 -0.20
CA GLY A 47 9.66 -1.53 1.01
C GLY A 47 10.93 -0.68 0.87
N ALA A 48 11.10 0.03 -0.24
CA ALA A 48 12.24 0.91 -0.49
C ALA A 48 12.23 2.16 0.41
N LYS A 49 11.04 2.60 0.85
CA LYS A 49 10.89 3.65 1.86
C LYS A 49 9.97 3.19 2.98
N LYS A 50 10.28 3.62 4.21
CA LYS A 50 9.45 3.38 5.39
C LYS A 50 8.57 4.60 5.65
N PRO A 51 7.23 4.49 5.56
CA PRO A 51 6.34 5.58 5.92
C PRO A 51 6.38 5.87 7.42
N THR A 52 6.06 7.11 7.79
CA THR A 52 5.82 7.49 9.18
C THR A 52 4.61 6.76 9.75
N TYR A 53 4.44 6.78 11.08
CA TYR A 53 3.24 6.23 11.71
C TYR A 53 1.96 6.90 11.19
N GLU A 54 1.94 8.22 11.15
CA GLU A 54 0.80 9.01 10.64
C GLU A 54 0.47 8.63 9.20
N ARG A 55 1.48 8.53 8.34
CA ARG A 55 1.28 8.13 6.93
C ARG A 55 0.71 6.71 6.81
N ARG A 56 1.09 5.77 7.69
CA ARG A 56 0.45 4.43 7.72
C ARG A 56 -1.01 4.51 8.13
N MET A 57 -1.32 5.30 9.16
CA MET A 57 -2.71 5.50 9.60
C MET A 57 -3.57 6.16 8.53
N GLU A 58 -3.02 7.12 7.76
CA GLU A 58 -3.71 7.72 6.62
C GLU A 58 -4.06 6.68 5.55
N ILE A 59 -3.10 5.82 5.18
CA ILE A 59 -3.30 4.74 4.22
C ILE A 59 -4.38 3.78 4.73
N GLU A 60 -4.26 3.31 5.96
CA GLU A 60 -5.24 2.40 6.57
C GLU A 60 -6.65 2.98 6.59
N ARG A 61 -6.80 4.24 7.04
CA ARG A 61 -8.10 4.93 7.06
C ARG A 61 -8.70 5.07 5.66
N TYR A 62 -7.88 5.39 4.67
CA TYR A 62 -8.34 5.50 3.29
C TYR A 62 -8.85 4.16 2.77
N ILE A 63 -8.11 3.08 3.01
CA ILE A 63 -8.49 1.72 2.57
C ILE A 63 -9.78 1.27 3.25
N HIS A 64 -9.93 1.48 4.56
CA HIS A 64 -11.19 1.21 5.26
C HIS A 64 -12.36 2.05 4.72
N LYS A 65 -12.13 3.32 4.38
CA LYS A 65 -13.15 4.19 3.76
C LYS A 65 -13.53 3.67 2.37
N LEU A 66 -12.56 3.25 1.57
CA LEU A 66 -12.81 2.66 0.26
C LEU A 66 -13.64 1.37 0.39
N GLY A 67 -13.29 0.48 1.31
CA GLY A 67 -14.05 -0.74 1.58
C GLY A 67 -15.52 -0.47 1.90
N ARG A 68 -15.80 0.49 2.79
CA ARG A 68 -17.20 0.89 3.10
C ARG A 68 -17.93 1.44 1.87
N ARG A 69 -17.28 2.31 1.09
CA ARG A 69 -17.87 2.84 -0.16
C ARG A 69 -18.20 1.74 -1.16
N LEU A 70 -17.36 0.70 -1.25
CA LEU A 70 -17.62 -0.43 -2.13
C LEU A 70 -18.88 -1.22 -1.70
N THR A 71 -19.13 -1.33 -0.39
CA THR A 71 -20.35 -2.00 0.12
C THR A 71 -21.64 -1.20 -0.08
N GLU A 72 -21.53 0.10 -0.37
CA GLU A 72 -22.67 1.00 -0.62
C GLU A 72 -23.11 1.02 -2.09
N VAL A 73 -22.39 0.34 -2.99
CA VAL A 73 -22.71 0.32 -4.43
C VAL A 73 -23.93 -0.54 -4.69
N THR A 74 -24.95 0.03 -5.33
CA THR A 74 -26.12 -0.67 -5.87
C THR A 74 -26.12 -0.58 -7.39
N LEU A 75 -26.35 -1.71 -8.06
CA LEU A 75 -26.54 -1.78 -9.50
C LEU A 75 -28.02 -2.12 -9.75
N GLU A 76 -28.86 -1.09 -9.90
CA GLU A 76 -30.27 -1.23 -10.29
C GLU A 76 -30.43 -1.28 -11.81
#